data_AF-A1WFV4-F1
#
_entry.id   AF-A1WFV4-F1
#
_cell.length_a   1.000
_cell.length_b   1.000
_cell.length_c   1.000
_cell.angle_alpha   90.00
_cell.angle_beta   90.00
_cell.angle_gamma   90.00
#
_symmetry.space_group_name_H-M   'P 1'
#
loop_
_entity.id
_entity.type
_entity.pdbx_description
1 polymer ?
#
loop_
_entity_poly.entity_id
_entity_poly.type
_entity_poly.pdbx_seq_one_letter_code
_entity_poly.pdbx_strand_id
1 'polypeptide(L)'
;MAEKDTIEELIEQLRQLKDPQVAGRTDHNLLDILVLALCAVMSGAQGWDDIEDWGRAREGWLRRYLKLRNGIPGHDTIRRVSLRWPVSTPAA
;
A
#
# COMPACT_ATOMS: atom_id res chain seq x y z
N MET A 1 24.66 -11.11 5.64
CA MET A 1 24.30 -9.75 6.07
C MET A 1 23.77 -9.04 4.84
N ALA A 2 22.54 -9.33 4.44
CA ALA A 2 21.92 -8.80 3.21
C ALA A 2 20.43 -9.17 3.21
N GLU A 3 19.64 -8.57 4.10
CA GLU A 3 18.17 -8.76 4.09
C GLU A 3 17.40 -7.51 4.53
N LYS A 4 18.09 -6.43 4.89
CA LYS A 4 17.45 -5.20 5.39
C LYS A 4 17.22 -4.14 4.32
N ASP A 5 17.93 -4.20 3.19
CA ASP A 5 18.00 -3.10 2.24
C ASP A 5 16.83 -3.07 1.23
N THR A 6 16.18 -4.21 0.93
CA THR A 6 15.19 -4.29 -0.16
C THR A 6 13.89 -3.53 0.11
N ILE A 7 13.43 -3.50 1.37
CA ILE A 7 12.20 -2.77 1.74
C ILE A 7 12.48 -1.27 1.77
N GLU A 8 13.61 -0.83 2.33
CA GLU A 8 13.97 0.60 2.37
C GLU A 8 14.18 1.15 0.94
N GLU A 9 14.82 0.38 0.07
CA GLU A 9 15.04 0.74 -1.33
C GLU A 9 13.74 0.78 -2.13
N LEU A 10 12.83 -0.17 -1.90
CA LEU A 10 11.47 -0.12 -2.45
C LEU A 10 10.72 1.12 -1.96
N ILE A 11 10.79 1.43 -0.66
CA ILE A 11 10.16 2.61 -0.07
C ILE A 11 10.67 3.87 -0.77
N GLU A 12 11.96 3.96 -1.06
CA GLU A 12 12.55 5.12 -1.74
C GLU A 12 12.07 5.22 -3.20
N GLN A 13 11.97 4.10 -3.92
CA GLN A 13 11.40 4.08 -5.27
C GLN A 13 9.91 4.49 -5.27
N LEU A 14 9.13 4.00 -4.31
CA LEU A 14 7.70 4.31 -4.20
C LEU A 14 7.44 5.76 -3.78
N ARG A 15 8.38 6.42 -3.09
CA ARG A 15 8.29 7.87 -2.78
C ARG A 15 8.27 8.76 -4.01
N GLN A 16 8.83 8.29 -5.14
CA GLN A 16 8.82 9.05 -6.39
C GLN A 16 7.47 9.00 -7.12
N LEU A 17 6.56 8.12 -6.69
CA LEU A 17 5.22 8.04 -7.26
C LEU A 17 4.43 9.30 -6.89
N LYS A 18 3.93 9.98 -7.91
CA LYS A 18 3.09 11.17 -7.74
C LYS A 18 1.77 10.74 -7.11
N ASP A 19 1.59 11.08 -5.84
CA ASP A 19 0.38 10.72 -5.10
C ASP A 19 -0.86 11.28 -5.81
N PRO A 20 -1.74 10.43 -6.35
CA PRO A 20 -2.92 10.90 -7.06
C PRO A 20 -4.08 11.13 -6.09
N GLN A 21 -3.88 10.97 -4.78
CA GLN A 21 -4.82 11.33 -3.73
C GLN A 21 -4.97 12.86 -3.63
N VAL A 22 -6.16 13.29 -3.20
CA VAL A 22 -6.48 14.71 -3.05
C VAL A 22 -5.92 15.20 -1.72
N ALA A 23 -5.02 16.19 -1.75
CA ALA A 23 -4.48 16.82 -0.54
C ALA A 23 -5.62 17.24 0.41
N GLY A 24 -5.58 16.77 1.66
CA GLY A 24 -6.58 17.08 2.69
C GLY A 24 -7.79 16.12 2.75
N ARG A 25 -7.86 15.07 1.93
CA ARG A 25 -8.88 13.99 2.02
C ARG A 25 -8.25 12.60 2.20
N THR A 26 -7.05 12.56 2.74
CA THR A 26 -6.23 11.36 2.82
C THR A 26 -5.97 11.00 4.28
N ASP A 27 -6.62 9.93 4.74
CA ASP A 27 -6.46 9.42 6.11
C ASP A 27 -5.27 8.44 6.24
N HIS A 28 -4.78 7.88 5.14
CA HIS A 28 -3.69 6.91 5.14
C HIS A 28 -2.60 7.32 4.16
N ASN A 29 -1.35 7.26 4.59
CA ASN A 29 -0.20 7.55 3.74
C ASN A 29 -0.19 6.59 2.53
N LEU A 30 -0.08 7.13 1.31
CA LEU A 30 -0.03 6.33 0.08
C LEU A 30 0.99 5.19 0.18
N LEU A 31 2.16 5.49 0.74
CA LEU A 31 3.24 4.52 0.88
C LEU A 31 2.86 3.35 1.81
N ASP A 32 2.12 3.61 2.89
CA ASP A 32 1.64 2.56 3.78
C ASP A 32 0.65 1.64 3.05
N ILE A 33 -0.22 2.20 2.20
CA ILE A 33 -1.19 1.44 1.40
C ILE A 33 -0.48 0.58 0.35
N LEU A 34 0.54 1.13 -0.34
CA LEU A 34 1.28 0.42 -1.38
C LEU A 34 2.10 -0.74 -0.81
N VAL A 35 2.82 -0.52 0.30
CA VAL A 35 3.59 -1.58 0.95
C VAL A 35 2.66 -2.67 1.51
N LEU A 36 1.53 -2.29 2.12
CA LEU A 36 0.51 -3.23 2.56
C LEU A 36 0.00 -4.10 1.40
N ALA A 37 -0.44 -3.47 0.31
CA ALA A 37 -0.98 -4.17 -0.85
C ALA A 37 0.06 -5.13 -1.47
N LEU A 38 1.32 -4.69 -1.60
CA LEU A 38 2.39 -5.53 -2.11
C LEU A 38 2.65 -6.74 -1.22
N CYS A 39 2.80 -6.54 0.10
CA CYS A 39 3.04 -7.65 1.02
C CYS A 39 1.88 -8.66 1.05
N ALA A 40 0.65 -8.18 0.99
CA ALA A 40 -0.54 -9.02 0.93
C ALA A 40 -0.60 -9.83 -0.37
N VAL A 41 -0.38 -9.20 -1.54
CA VAL A 41 -0.38 -9.88 -2.85
C VAL A 41 0.74 -10.90 -2.94
N MET A 42 1.95 -10.57 -2.47
CA MET A 42 3.06 -11.54 -2.37
C MET A 42 2.73 -12.73 -1.45
N SER A 43 1.83 -12.53 -0.49
CA SER A 43 1.33 -13.59 0.40
C SER A 43 0.12 -14.34 -0.15
N GLY A 44 -0.31 -14.04 -1.38
CA GLY A 44 -1.42 -14.72 -2.06
C GLY A 44 -2.79 -14.04 -1.96
N ALA A 45 -2.89 -12.79 -1.48
CA ALA A 45 -4.13 -12.03 -1.53
C ALA A 45 -4.56 -11.76 -2.99
N GLN A 46 -5.83 -12.03 -3.32
CA GLN A 46 -6.36 -11.88 -4.69
C GLN A 46 -7.31 -10.69 -4.83
N GLY A 47 -7.93 -10.24 -3.73
CA GLY A 47 -8.85 -9.11 -3.70
C GLY A 47 -8.44 -7.98 -2.74
N TRP A 48 -9.16 -6.86 -2.82
CA TRP A 48 -8.97 -5.74 -1.88
C TRP A 48 -9.39 -6.11 -0.46
N ASP A 49 -10.44 -6.93 -0.32
CA ASP A 49 -10.87 -7.53 0.93
C ASP A 49 -9.77 -8.41 1.54
N ASP A 50 -9.15 -9.28 0.73
CA ASP A 50 -8.04 -10.13 1.20
C ASP A 50 -6.85 -9.30 1.70
N ILE A 51 -6.56 -8.16 1.05
CA ILE A 51 -5.49 -7.25 1.47
C ILE A 51 -5.83 -6.60 2.81
N GLU A 52 -7.08 -6.17 3.01
CA GLU A 52 -7.55 -5.64 4.28
C GLU A 52 -7.42 -6.69 5.39
N ASP A 53 -7.95 -7.90 5.16
CA ASP A 53 -7.91 -9.01 6.11
C ASP A 53 -6.48 -9.42 6.45
N TRP A 54 -5.61 -9.52 5.45
CA TRP A 54 -4.19 -9.79 5.63
C TRP A 54 -3.52 -8.70 6.47
N GLY A 55 -3.84 -7.44 6.20
CA GLY A 55 -3.34 -6.28 6.93
C GLY A 55 -3.76 -6.29 8.40
N ARG A 56 -5.04 -6.56 8.67
CA ARG A 56 -5.58 -6.69 10.03
C ARG A 56 -4.93 -7.82 10.80
N ALA A 57 -4.75 -8.99 10.16
CA ALA A 57 -4.10 -10.14 10.78
C ALA A 57 -2.63 -9.91 11.13
N ARG A 58 -1.94 -8.98 10.43
CA ARG A 58 -0.50 -8.72 10.58
C ARG A 58 -0.18 -7.28 11.01
N GLU A 59 -1.16 -6.54 11.53
CA GLU A 59 -1.00 -5.12 11.86
C GLU A 59 0.19 -4.89 12.81
N GLY A 60 0.35 -5.73 13.83
CA GLY A 60 1.48 -5.63 14.77
C GLY A 60 2.85 -5.77 14.11
N TRP A 61 2.97 -6.62 13.09
CA TRP A 61 4.19 -6.77 12.30
C TRP A 61 4.41 -5.56 11.38
N LEU A 62 3.33 -5.09 10.73
CA LEU A 62 3.37 -3.94 9.81
C LEU A 62 3.76 -2.64 10.51
N ARG A 63 3.30 -2.40 11.74
CA ARG A 63 3.65 -1.20 12.53
C ARG A 63 5.14 -1.06 12.84
N ARG A 64 5.94 -2.11 12.63
CA ARG A 64 7.41 -2.05 12.76
C ARG A 64 8.08 -1.35 11.56
N TYR A 65 7.40 -1.30 10.42
CA TYR A 65 7.91 -0.76 9.16
C TYR A 65 7.08 0.43 8.63
N LEU A 66 5.78 0.43 8.92
CA LEU A 66 4.81 1.41 8.44
C LEU A 66 4.28 2.26 9.58
N LYS A 67 3.92 3.51 9.28
CA LYS A 67 3.40 4.43 10.31
C LYS A 67 1.96 4.09 10.68
N LEU A 68 1.14 3.68 9.70
CA LEU A 68 -0.26 3.28 9.88
C LEU A 68 -1.02 4.24 10.82
N ARG A 69 -0.93 5.54 10.53
CA ARG A 69 -1.42 6.61 11.43
C ARG A 69 -2.88 6.40 11.85
N ASN A 70 -3.70 5.91 10.93
CA ASN A 70 -5.12 5.61 11.13
C ASN A 70 -5.43 4.09 11.05
N GLY A 71 -4.43 3.24 11.31
CA GLY A 71 -4.56 1.78 11.21
C GLY A 71 -4.54 1.26 9.77
N ILE A 72 -5.07 0.04 9.59
CA ILE A 72 -5.16 -0.61 8.29
C ILE A 72 -6.25 0.07 7.44
N PRO A 73 -5.93 0.53 6.21
CA PRO A 73 -6.93 1.06 5.29
C PRO A 73 -7.94 -0.03 4.92
N GLY A 74 -9.23 0.31 4.87
CA GLY A 74 -10.26 -0.60 4.39
C GLY A 74 -10.15 -0.86 2.88
N HIS A 75 -10.79 -1.93 2.40
CA HIS A 75 -10.78 -2.35 0.99
C HIS A 75 -11.18 -1.23 0.04
N ASP A 76 -12.11 -0.35 0.45
CA ASP A 76 -12.59 0.77 -0.37
C ASP A 76 -11.51 1.84 -0.55
N THR A 77 -10.72 2.08 0.48
CA THR A 77 -9.58 2.99 0.45
C THR A 77 -8.48 2.41 -0.43
N ILE A 78 -8.18 1.12 -0.27
CA ILE A 78 -7.19 0.40 -1.08
C ILE A 78 -7.61 0.44 -2.57
N ARG A 79 -8.85 0.06 -2.88
CA ARG A 79 -9.43 0.08 -4.23
C ARG A 79 -9.34 1.47 -4.86
N ARG A 80 -9.74 2.50 -4.12
CA ARG A 80 -9.75 3.89 -4.63
C ARG A 80 -8.35 4.36 -5.01
N VAL A 81 -7.35 4.02 -4.20
CA VAL A 81 -5.95 4.35 -4.47
C VAL A 81 -5.43 3.61 -5.69
N SER A 82 -5.67 2.29 -5.77
CA SER A 82 -5.27 1.46 -6.90
C SER A 82 -5.89 1.90 -8.24
N LEU A 83 -7.17 2.29 -8.23
CA LEU A 83 -7.89 2.73 -9.44
C LEU A 83 -7.62 4.18 -9.83
N ARG A 84 -7.14 5.00 -8.89
CA ARG A 84 -6.81 6.41 -9.16
C ARG A 84 -5.50 6.51 -9.94
N TRP A 85 -4.58 5.58 -9.75
CA TRP A 85 -3.37 5.54 -10.55
C TRP A 85 -3.76 5.31 -12.02
N PRO A 86 -3.32 6.18 -12.95
CA PRO A 86 -3.53 5.92 -14.36
C PRO A 86 -2.73 4.67 -14.72
N VAL A 87 -3.42 3.52 -14.76
CA VAL A 87 -2.93 2.42 -15.56
C VAL A 87 -2.89 2.96 -16.97
N SER A 88 -1.70 2.96 -17.58
CA SER A 88 -1.57 3.29 -18.99
C SER A 88 -2.42 2.30 -19.76
N THR A 89 -3.69 2.63 -20.00
CA THR A 89 -4.49 1.95 -21.00
C THR A 89 -3.75 2.23 -22.30
N PRO A 90 -3.19 1.23 -23.00
CA PRO A 90 -2.75 1.49 -24.36
C PRO A 90 -3.98 2.00 -25.10
N ALA A 91 -3.87 3.21 -25.66
CA ALA A 91 -4.91 3.77 -26.50
C ALA A 91 -5.21 2.72 -27.59
N ALA A 92 -6.48 2.29 -27.64
CA ALA A 92 -6.99 1.41 -28.68
C ALA A 92 -6.84 2.05 -30.06
#